data_AF-A0A9P1ETZ7-F1
#
_entry.id   AF-A0A9P1ETZ7-F1
#
_cell.length_a   1.000
_cell.length_b   1.000
_cell.length_c   1.000
_cell.angle_alpha   90.00
_cell.angle_beta   90.00
_cell.angle_gamma   90.00
#
_symmetry.space_group_name_H-M   'P 1'
#
loop_
_entity.id
_entity.type
_entity.pdbx_description
1 polymer ?
#
loop_
_entity_poly.entity_id
_entity_poly.type
_entity_poly.pdbx_seq_one_letter_code
_entity_poly.pdbx_strand_id
1 'polypeptide(L)'
;MKCLLVCLLVIAIVAKPQYQEAVRDGPKQLDDVCRDTGANCRNWALNGFCTNCHYTCQQRRDYCARTCGFCHSGYVCTNCTSTTTTTAAKKASVILL
;
A
#
# COMPACT_ATOMS: atom_id res chain seq x y z
N MET A 1 -17.65 -49.95 -13.18
CA MET A 1 -18.02 -48.89 -14.15
C MET A 1 -18.83 -47.74 -13.53
N LYS A 2 -19.63 -47.95 -12.47
CA LYS A 2 -20.35 -46.86 -11.76
C LYS A 2 -19.45 -45.90 -10.94
N CYS A 3 -18.32 -46.35 -10.39
CA CYS A 3 -17.44 -45.47 -9.58
C CYS A 3 -16.74 -44.37 -10.40
N LEU A 4 -16.47 -44.62 -11.69
CA LEU A 4 -15.82 -43.63 -12.57
C LEU A 4 -16.73 -42.41 -12.81
N LEU A 5 -18.04 -42.66 -12.94
CA LEU A 5 -19.07 -41.62 -13.07
C LEU A 5 -19.22 -40.80 -11.79
N VAL A 6 -19.11 -41.43 -10.61
CA VAL A 6 -19.20 -40.72 -9.33
C VAL A 6 -17.99 -39.81 -9.12
N CYS A 7 -16.76 -40.25 -9.44
CA CYS A 7 -15.57 -39.41 -9.34
C CYS A 7 -15.63 -38.19 -10.26
N LEU A 8 -16.07 -38.34 -11.52
CA LEU A 8 -16.18 -37.22 -12.46
C LEU A 8 -17.20 -36.17 -12.02
N LEU A 9 -18.31 -36.60 -11.41
CA LEU A 9 -19.29 -35.66 -10.86
C LEU A 9 -18.72 -34.92 -9.65
N VAL A 10 -18.01 -35.60 -8.74
CA VAL A 10 -17.40 -34.97 -7.54
C VAL A 10 -16.34 -33.92 -7.91
N ILE A 11 -15.55 -34.14 -8.97
CA ILE A 11 -14.56 -33.16 -9.45
C ILE A 11 -15.24 -31.90 -10.00
N ALA A 12 -16.42 -32.02 -10.61
CA ALA A 12 -17.18 -30.88 -11.15
C ALA A 12 -17.91 -30.05 -10.09
N ILE A 13 -18.37 -30.64 -8.97
CA ILE A 13 -18.98 -29.89 -7.85
C ILE A 13 -17.96 -29.33 -6.85
N VAL A 14 -16.74 -29.90 -6.77
CA VAL A 14 -15.69 -29.47 -5.83
C VAL A 14 -14.63 -28.56 -6.48
N ALA A 15 -14.70 -28.31 -7.79
CA ALA A 15 -13.99 -27.19 -8.39
C ALA A 15 -14.74 -25.87 -8.07
N LYS A 16 -14.74 -25.47 -6.80
CA LYS A 16 -14.86 -24.05 -6.49
C LYS A 16 -13.69 -23.40 -7.21
N PRO A 17 -13.92 -22.47 -8.16
CA PRO A 17 -12.84 -21.57 -8.50
C PRO A 17 -12.57 -20.87 -7.18
N GLN A 18 -11.44 -21.22 -6.57
CA GLN A 18 -10.70 -20.29 -5.75
C GLN A 18 -10.25 -19.22 -6.75
N TYR A 19 -11.21 -18.44 -7.26
CA TYR A 19 -10.91 -17.08 -7.63
C TYR A 19 -10.53 -16.50 -6.27
N GLN A 20 -9.22 -16.57 -6.00
CA GLN A 20 -8.57 -15.44 -5.40
C GLN A 20 -9.13 -14.28 -6.21
N GLU A 21 -10.05 -13.55 -5.61
CA GLU A 21 -10.19 -12.17 -5.96
C GLU A 21 -8.77 -11.62 -5.86
N ALA A 22 -8.07 -11.63 -6.99
CA ALA A 22 -7.30 -10.49 -7.35
C ALA A 22 -8.33 -9.38 -7.25
N VAL A 23 -8.43 -8.79 -6.05
CA VAL A 23 -8.94 -7.46 -5.89
C VAL A 23 -8.10 -6.71 -6.90
N ARG A 24 -8.73 -6.44 -8.04
CA ARG A 24 -8.26 -5.49 -9.01
C ARG A 24 -8.44 -4.14 -8.33
N ASP A 25 -7.73 -3.94 -7.22
CA ASP A 25 -7.25 -2.64 -6.82
C ASP A 25 -6.23 -2.29 -7.90
N GLY A 26 -6.75 -1.91 -9.07
CA GLY A 26 -6.01 -1.01 -9.94
C GLY A 26 -5.54 0.18 -9.09
N PRO A 27 -4.50 0.90 -9.50
CA PRO A 27 -4.04 2.07 -8.75
C PRO A 27 -5.27 2.95 -8.50
N LYS A 28 -5.76 2.99 -7.25
CA LYS A 28 -6.95 3.77 -6.90
C LYS A 28 -6.62 5.19 -7.29
N GLN A 29 -7.20 5.61 -8.40
CA GLN A 29 -6.77 6.81 -9.10
C GLN A 29 -6.91 7.99 -8.13
N LEU A 30 -5.84 8.75 -8.07
CA LEU A 30 -5.48 9.70 -7.01
C LEU A 30 -6.39 10.94 -6.95
N ASP A 31 -7.30 11.04 -7.89
CA ASP A 31 -8.05 12.23 -8.28
C ASP A 31 -9.48 12.23 -7.73
N ASP A 32 -10.17 11.10 -7.66
CA ASP A 32 -11.60 11.12 -7.30
C ASP A 32 -11.90 11.12 -5.79
N VAL A 33 -10.90 10.90 -4.92
CA VAL A 33 -11.07 11.04 -3.47
C VAL A 33 -9.90 11.77 -2.82
N CYS A 34 -9.61 12.98 -3.30
CA CYS A 34 -8.86 13.94 -2.50
C CYS A 34 -9.77 14.55 -1.42
N ARG A 35 -9.90 13.88 -0.27
CA ARG A 35 -10.59 14.44 0.89
C ARG A 35 -10.02 13.94 2.21
N ASP A 36 -10.28 14.69 3.26
CA ASP A 36 -10.08 14.19 4.62
C ASP A 36 -11.29 13.35 5.01
N THR A 37 -11.04 12.13 5.46
CA THR A 37 -12.06 11.21 6.03
C THR A 37 -11.90 11.05 7.54
N GLY A 38 -10.74 11.45 8.07
CA GLY A 38 -10.43 11.44 9.49
C GLY A 38 -11.23 12.48 10.26
N ALA A 39 -11.72 12.11 11.45
CA ALA A 39 -12.54 12.97 12.29
C ALA A 39 -11.82 14.24 12.77
N ASN A 40 -10.49 14.23 12.90
CA ASN A 40 -9.71 15.33 13.48
C ASN A 40 -8.39 15.59 12.74
N CYS A 41 -8.40 15.56 11.41
CA CYS A 41 -7.18 15.69 10.60
C CYS A 41 -6.33 16.93 10.92
N ARG A 42 -6.94 18.10 11.16
CA ARG A 42 -6.20 19.31 11.52
C ARG A 42 -5.40 19.14 12.81
N ASN A 43 -6.01 18.56 13.86
CA ASN A 43 -5.31 18.31 15.12
C ASN A 43 -4.25 17.21 14.95
N TRP A 44 -4.56 16.14 14.23
CA TRP A 44 -3.61 15.05 14.00
C TRP A 44 -2.39 15.51 13.20
N ALA A 45 -2.58 16.36 12.19
CA ALA A 45 -1.49 16.96 11.43
C ALA A 45 -0.58 17.84 12.30
N LEU A 46 -1.16 18.66 13.19
CA LEU A 46 -0.40 19.43 14.19
C LEU A 46 0.41 18.52 15.13
N ASN A 47 -0.10 17.32 15.43
CA ASN A 47 0.58 16.29 16.23
C ASN A 47 1.48 15.35 15.41
N GLY A 48 1.80 15.70 14.16
CA GLY A 48 2.76 14.95 13.34
C GLY A 48 2.21 13.76 12.57
N PHE A 49 0.88 13.60 12.46
CA PHE A 49 0.26 12.46 11.77
C PHE A 49 0.76 12.27 10.32
N CYS A 50 0.95 13.36 9.56
CA CYS A 50 1.32 13.30 8.14
C CYS A 50 2.70 12.66 7.89
N THR A 51 3.57 12.61 8.90
CA THR A 51 4.90 11.99 8.85
C THR A 51 5.05 10.83 9.84
N ASN A 52 4.00 10.52 10.62
CA ASN A 52 4.04 9.50 11.65
C ASN A 52 4.18 8.11 11.03
N CYS A 53 5.29 7.45 11.36
CA CYS A 53 5.70 6.14 10.88
C CYS A 53 4.92 4.97 11.47
N HIS A 54 4.16 5.20 12.54
CA HIS A 54 3.21 4.24 13.08
C HIS A 54 2.06 3.95 12.10
N TYR A 55 1.70 4.93 11.27
CA TYR A 55 0.73 4.77 10.21
C TYR A 55 1.45 4.54 8.89
N THR A 56 0.91 3.64 8.06
CA THR A 56 1.41 3.48 6.70
C THR A 56 1.15 4.76 5.91
N CYS A 57 1.96 5.01 4.88
CA CYS A 57 1.74 6.17 4.02
C CYS A 57 0.33 6.16 3.42
N GLN A 58 -0.22 4.98 3.13
CA GLN A 58 -1.57 4.83 2.60
C GLN A 58 -2.63 5.18 3.63
N GLN A 59 -2.48 4.75 4.88
CA GLN A 59 -3.35 5.18 5.98
C GLN A 59 -3.33 6.70 6.15
N ARG A 60 -2.14 7.31 6.12
CA ARG A 60 -2.01 8.78 6.22
C ARG A 60 -2.76 9.49 5.09
N ARG A 61 -2.70 8.95 3.87
CA ARG A 61 -3.48 9.44 2.73
C ARG A 61 -4.98 9.24 2.91
N ASP A 62 -5.41 8.03 3.24
CA ASP A 62 -6.82 7.70 3.32
C ASP A 62 -7.55 8.55 4.37
N TYR A 63 -6.89 8.81 5.51
CA TYR A 63 -7.46 9.64 6.56
C TYR A 63 -7.41 11.14 6.25
N CYS A 64 -6.25 11.66 5.84
CA CYS A 64 -6.02 13.11 5.83
C CYS A 64 -5.34 13.61 4.55
N ALA A 65 -5.74 13.11 3.37
CA ALA A 65 -5.13 13.47 2.08
C ALA A 65 -5.05 14.99 1.83
N ARG A 66 -6.12 15.74 2.14
CA ARG A 66 -6.15 17.20 1.92
C ARG A 66 -5.32 17.92 2.96
N THR A 67 -5.54 17.62 4.24
CA THR A 67 -4.82 18.27 5.33
C THR A 67 -3.31 18.02 5.24
N CYS A 68 -2.89 16.82 4.84
CA CYS A 68 -1.48 16.48 4.68
C CYS A 68 -0.88 16.89 3.32
N GLY A 69 -1.65 17.52 2.42
CA GLY A 69 -1.15 18.02 1.15
C GLY A 69 -0.79 16.93 0.13
N PHE A 70 -1.37 15.74 0.25
CA PHE A 70 -1.03 14.60 -0.61
C PHE A 70 -1.75 14.63 -1.96
N CYS A 71 -2.73 15.53 -2.15
CA CYS A 71 -3.57 15.60 -3.33
C CYS A 71 -2.91 16.27 -4.54
N HIS A 72 -1.89 15.62 -5.10
CA HIS A 72 -1.31 16.01 -6.38
C HIS A 72 -0.83 14.75 -7.11
N SER A 73 -0.90 14.77 -8.44
CA SER A 73 -0.57 13.64 -9.31
C SER A 73 0.86 13.11 -9.13
N GLY A 74 1.78 13.93 -8.63
CA GLY A 74 3.16 13.55 -8.33
C GLY A 74 3.41 12.99 -6.93
N TYR A 75 2.37 12.84 -6.09
CA TYR A 75 2.59 12.32 -4.74
C TYR A 75 2.93 10.84 -4.79
N VAL A 76 4.13 10.49 -4.35
CA VAL A 76 4.54 9.11 -4.13
C VAL A 76 4.39 8.78 -2.66
N CYS A 77 3.67 7.69 -2.39
CA CYS A 77 3.46 7.18 -1.05
C CYS A 77 4.73 6.51 -0.55
N THR A 78 5.42 7.12 0.42
CA THR A 78 6.62 6.55 1.03
C THR A 78 6.34 6.19 2.48
N ASN A 79 6.37 4.89 2.79
CA ASN A 79 6.37 4.43 4.17
C ASN A 79 7.66 4.85 4.85
N CYS A 80 7.63 4.94 6.18
CA CYS A 80 8.85 5.07 6.95
C CYS A 80 9.55 3.72 6.98
N THR A 81 10.20 3.37 5.88
CA THR A 81 11.21 2.32 5.91
C THR A 81 12.37 2.94 6.66
N SER A 82 12.68 2.42 7.86
CA SER A 82 14.01 2.57 8.42
C SER A 82 14.96 2.10 7.34
N THR A 83 15.62 3.05 6.69
CA THR A 83 16.71 2.79 5.76
C THR A 83 17.81 2.12 6.58
N THR A 84 17.72 0.82 6.79
CA THR A 84 18.87 -0.02 7.06
C THR A 84 19.60 -0.06 5.73
N THR A 85 20.34 1.01 5.46
CA THR A 85 21.31 1.04 4.38
C THR A 85 22.35 -0.01 4.77
N THR A 86 22.18 -1.23 4.26
CA THR A 86 23.32 -2.10 4.01
C THR A 86 24.09 -1.45 2.86
N THR A 87 24.79 -0.35 3.14
CA THR A 87 25.71 0.28 2.19
C THR A 87 26.92 -0.63 2.07
N ALA A 88 26.84 -1.60 1.16
CA ALA A 88 28.03 -2.20 0.60
C ALA A 88 28.83 -1.11 -0.14
N ALA A 89 29.96 -0.74 0.48
CA ALA A 89 31.15 -0.10 -0.06
C ALA A 89 31.10 0.60 -1.44
N LYS A 90 31.44 1.90 -1.46
CA LYS A 90 32.47 2.39 -2.39
C LYS A 90 33.35 3.44 -1.70
N LYS A 91 34.60 3.04 -1.48
CA LYS A 91 35.73 3.81 -0.95
C LYS A 91 35.92 5.10 -1.76
N ALA A 92 35.72 6.27 -1.15
CA ALA A 92 36.16 7.54 -1.71
C ALA A 92 37.46 7.94 -1.00
N SER A 93 38.58 7.56 -1.62
CA SER A 93 39.90 8.09 -1.32
C SER A 93 39.99 9.45 -1.98
N VAL A 94 39.83 10.55 -1.23
CA VAL A 94 40.23 11.87 -1.70
C VAL A 94 41.61 12.13 -1.11
N ILE A 95 42.63 11.85 -1.94
CA ILE A 95 44.01 12.24 -1.68
C ILE A 95 44.12 13.75 -1.92
N LEU A 96 44.65 14.41 -0.92
CA LEU A 96 45.03 15.81 -0.85
C LEU A 96 46.08 16.14 -1.93
N LEU A 97 45.83 17.14 -2.78
CA LEU A 97 46.84 17.92 -3.49
C LEU A 97 46.37 19.37 -3.58
#